data_AF-Q23TU9-F1
#
_entry.id   AF-Q23TU9-F1
#
_cell.length_a   1.000
_cell.length_b   1.000
_cell.length_c   1.000
_cell.angle_alpha   90.00
_cell.angle_beta   90.00
_cell.angle_gamma   90.00
#
_symmetry.space_group_name_H-M   'P 1'
#
loop_
_entity.id
_entity.type
_entity.pdbx_description
1 polymer ?
#
loop_
_entity_poly.entity_id
_entity_poly.type
_entity_poly.pdbx_seq_one_letter_code
_entity_poly.pdbx_strand_id
1 'polypeptide(L)'
;MSQQVSAGQVLLDSSIFMDINIQNDIPFISLEKILAVQLNQLTFRNITIQQNTYSSILVIDSCNQINISKSSFISNSNQKGKGGSIQAIDNQFIEIENSQFSQNKCLSLNGGALFISNSVFQAQVIIKNSLFNFNTAIYSTGGAIHLENSNLKMYNTSIFSNEAAIGGGVFYQQIIPDFILDFQKGIVYNNKIINNKATIFGKNFGSALRKIKISLDDIKVNNQSLIIKNNSLEEVIQLKSGNQISFQRIQILDEENNPVIIPNSNEPYLTKYCSSVQALIQEVGISVEWDQSSTVLKLVSNTISELQDSKQQVYFKQGKLELEIKIQFLGCSVGDILTHQEKSLICEQCPDGKYSLNLNDTTCQQCPDSAVKCIGSNIYLRNGYWRENEYTDNIVYCDFNPNSCQAESNLSKMNCIQGYKGPICKSCDIYGDVWEYRYSQLFDEGNCYRCSQNVLYIVLQNLAIFLFASCYIFGILKKIISSLQAKLAGYFINKADIIYLGTTLTDKDKSQIVSKILTDHLQMLSLLNTIQISIPSFFKASIGLSGNPLRVTSKSFDCIFSQFPNLQPLWFYQTIWSFSLPATLFITYLIFGVLIYYLYVFLFFPYGDNNLNQINKLLKDWKQKLLRH
;
A
#
# COMPACT_ATOMS: atom_id res chain seq x y z
N MET A 1 -38.26 18.74 -70.21
CA MET A 1 -39.48 18.03 -70.66
C MET A 1 -39.03 16.96 -71.65
N SER A 2 -38.85 15.72 -71.18
CA SER A 2 -38.66 14.54 -72.02
C SER A 2 -39.30 13.36 -71.29
N GLN A 3 -40.40 12.88 -71.86
CA GLN A 3 -41.10 11.68 -71.45
C GLN A 3 -40.22 10.46 -71.75
N GLN A 4 -39.63 9.89 -70.70
CA GLN A 4 -39.38 8.45 -70.66
C GLN A 4 -39.87 7.96 -69.31
N VAL A 5 -41.14 7.51 -69.30
CA VAL A 5 -41.86 7.00 -68.11
C VAL A 5 -41.58 5.50 -67.90
N SER A 6 -40.83 4.86 -68.81
CA SER A 6 -40.37 3.47 -68.67
C SER A 6 -38.86 3.43 -68.48
N ALA A 7 -38.40 3.00 -67.31
CA ALA A 7 -37.00 2.72 -67.08
C ALA A 7 -36.55 1.59 -68.04
N GLY A 8 -35.60 1.90 -68.93
CA GLY A 8 -35.12 0.97 -69.97
C GLY A 8 -34.23 -0.15 -69.41
N GLN A 9 -33.84 -1.08 -70.26
CA GLN A 9 -32.82 -2.08 -69.96
C GLN A 9 -31.62 -1.88 -70.89
N VAL A 10 -30.40 -2.06 -70.37
CA VAL A 10 -29.17 -1.99 -71.15
C VAL A 10 -28.43 -3.32 -71.02
N LEU A 11 -28.03 -3.88 -72.16
CA LEU A 11 -27.14 -5.02 -72.26
C LEU A 11 -25.89 -4.62 -73.05
N LEU A 12 -24.74 -4.69 -72.41
CA LEU A 12 -23.43 -4.69 -73.05
C LEU A 12 -22.85 -6.08 -72.86
N ASP A 13 -22.56 -6.76 -73.96
CA ASP A 13 -22.06 -8.13 -73.94
C ASP A 13 -20.82 -8.26 -74.83
N SER A 14 -19.89 -9.12 -74.43
CA SER A 14 -18.77 -9.58 -75.26
C SER A 14 -17.96 -8.47 -75.96
N SER A 15 -17.74 -7.34 -75.28
CA SER A 15 -17.09 -6.16 -75.85
C SER A 15 -15.72 -5.89 -75.24
N ILE A 16 -14.79 -5.38 -76.05
CA ILE A 16 -13.40 -5.11 -75.65
C ILE A 16 -13.04 -3.65 -75.97
N PHE A 17 -12.55 -2.93 -74.97
CA PHE A 17 -12.10 -1.54 -75.03
C PHE A 17 -10.67 -1.47 -74.51
N MET A 18 -9.72 -1.05 -75.36
CA MET A 18 -8.29 -1.06 -75.02
C MET A 18 -7.55 0.18 -75.51
N ASP A 19 -6.53 0.58 -74.77
CA ASP A 19 -5.53 1.59 -75.16
C ASP A 19 -6.15 2.96 -75.49
N ILE A 20 -7.08 3.41 -74.65
CA ILE A 20 -7.85 4.65 -74.84
C ILE A 20 -7.32 5.73 -73.88
N ASN A 21 -7.04 6.91 -74.41
CA ASN A 21 -6.70 8.09 -73.59
C ASN A 21 -7.76 9.17 -73.79
N ILE A 22 -8.47 9.53 -72.71
CA ILE A 22 -9.56 10.50 -72.71
C ILE A 22 -9.08 11.76 -71.99
N GLN A 23 -9.05 12.87 -72.73
CA GLN A 23 -8.63 14.16 -72.20
C GLN A 23 -9.80 15.06 -71.78
N ASN A 24 -11.02 14.77 -72.24
CA ASN A 24 -12.20 15.59 -71.97
C ASN A 24 -12.91 15.17 -70.68
N ASP A 25 -13.76 16.06 -70.16
CA ASP A 25 -14.54 15.85 -68.93
C ASP A 25 -15.78 14.96 -69.14
N ILE A 26 -15.69 13.92 -69.98
CA ILE A 26 -16.80 12.99 -70.26
C ILE A 26 -16.40 11.57 -69.82
N PRO A 27 -17.29 10.78 -69.17
CA PRO A 27 -17.06 9.35 -68.97
C PRO A 27 -16.92 8.62 -70.31
N PHE A 28 -16.25 7.46 -70.31
CA PHE A 28 -16.20 6.62 -71.51
C PHE A 28 -17.57 6.00 -71.80
N ILE A 29 -18.24 5.47 -70.77
CA ILE A 29 -19.62 5.00 -70.82
C ILE A 29 -20.36 5.59 -69.61
N SER A 30 -21.49 6.26 -69.86
CA SER A 30 -22.45 6.70 -68.82
C SER A 30 -23.77 5.97 -68.97
N LEU A 31 -24.25 5.38 -67.88
CA LEU A 31 -25.51 4.66 -67.78
C LEU A 31 -26.34 5.30 -66.66
N GLU A 32 -27.37 6.06 -67.01
CA GLU A 32 -28.13 6.88 -66.06
C GLU A 32 -29.62 6.55 -66.09
N LYS A 33 -30.24 6.37 -64.92
CA LYS A 33 -31.70 6.20 -64.76
C LYS A 33 -32.28 4.98 -65.51
N ILE A 34 -31.57 3.85 -65.42
CA ILE A 34 -31.92 2.59 -66.11
C ILE A 34 -32.49 1.57 -65.11
N LEU A 35 -33.50 0.79 -65.53
CA LEU A 35 -34.11 -0.23 -64.66
C LEU A 35 -33.14 -1.38 -64.40
N ALA A 36 -32.56 -1.92 -65.46
CA ALA A 36 -31.63 -3.04 -65.39
C ALA A 36 -30.44 -2.83 -66.33
N VAL A 37 -29.24 -2.95 -65.79
CA VAL A 37 -27.97 -2.88 -66.51
C VAL A 37 -27.29 -4.25 -66.44
N GLN A 38 -27.04 -4.86 -67.59
CA GLN A 38 -26.31 -6.12 -67.71
C GLN A 38 -25.01 -5.89 -68.48
N LEU A 39 -23.88 -6.09 -67.79
CA LEU A 39 -22.53 -5.92 -68.32
C LEU A 39 -21.83 -7.29 -68.27
N ASN A 40 -21.84 -8.01 -69.39
CA ASN A 40 -21.34 -9.37 -69.44
C ASN A 40 -20.11 -9.47 -70.36
N GLN A 41 -19.09 -10.22 -69.94
CA GLN A 41 -17.91 -10.51 -70.76
C GLN A 41 -17.23 -9.24 -71.35
N LEU A 42 -17.18 -8.16 -70.58
CA LEU A 42 -16.55 -6.91 -71.01
C LEU A 42 -15.07 -6.88 -70.62
N THR A 43 -14.23 -6.33 -71.49
CA THR A 43 -12.82 -6.07 -71.17
C THR A 43 -12.50 -4.60 -71.33
N PHE A 44 -12.09 -3.94 -70.26
CA PHE A 44 -11.56 -2.58 -70.26
C PHE A 44 -10.09 -2.62 -69.87
N ARG A 45 -9.18 -2.30 -70.79
CA ARG A 45 -7.74 -2.40 -70.55
C ARG A 45 -6.99 -1.14 -70.93
N ASN A 46 -6.08 -0.69 -70.07
CA ASN A 46 -5.18 0.43 -70.36
C ASN A 46 -5.93 1.70 -70.80
N ILE A 47 -7.02 2.02 -70.11
CA ILE A 47 -7.79 3.25 -70.35
C ILE A 47 -7.35 4.31 -69.34
N THR A 48 -6.99 5.49 -69.82
CA THR A 48 -6.58 6.62 -68.98
C THR A 48 -7.50 7.82 -69.16
N ILE A 49 -7.97 8.40 -68.06
CA ILE A 49 -8.73 9.65 -68.01
C ILE A 49 -7.89 10.72 -67.29
N GLN A 50 -7.57 11.83 -67.97
CA GLN A 50 -6.59 12.81 -67.47
C GLN A 50 -7.19 14.04 -66.78
N GLN A 51 -8.24 14.67 -67.33
CA GLN A 51 -8.73 15.97 -66.82
C GLN A 51 -10.04 15.89 -66.05
N ASN A 52 -10.77 14.77 -66.13
CA ASN A 52 -12.12 14.67 -65.60
C ASN A 52 -12.18 14.53 -64.08
N THR A 53 -12.75 15.52 -63.38
CA THR A 53 -13.00 15.47 -61.92
C THR A 53 -14.31 14.80 -61.53
N TYR A 54 -15.23 14.60 -62.48
CA TYR A 54 -16.62 14.24 -62.21
C TYR A 54 -17.02 12.82 -62.63
N SER A 55 -16.16 12.10 -63.36
CA SER A 55 -16.51 10.79 -63.92
C SER A 55 -15.43 9.72 -63.74
N SER A 56 -15.80 8.48 -64.06
CA SER A 56 -14.93 7.31 -64.19
C SER A 56 -14.99 6.77 -65.63
N ILE A 57 -14.31 5.66 -65.89
CA ILE A 57 -14.41 4.98 -67.19
C ILE A 57 -15.84 4.51 -67.42
N LEU A 58 -16.42 3.85 -66.44
CA LEU A 58 -17.82 3.48 -66.44
C LEU A 58 -18.54 4.19 -65.29
N VAL A 59 -19.49 5.05 -65.64
CA VAL A 59 -20.39 5.70 -64.69
C VAL A 59 -21.76 5.02 -64.76
N ILE A 60 -22.26 4.60 -63.60
CA ILE A 60 -23.59 4.01 -63.45
C ILE A 60 -24.32 4.80 -62.37
N ASP A 61 -25.37 5.52 -62.74
CA ASP A 61 -26.08 6.43 -61.83
C ASP A 61 -27.57 6.14 -61.81
N SER A 62 -28.16 6.10 -60.62
CA SER A 62 -29.62 6.08 -60.43
C SER A 62 -30.29 4.86 -61.09
N CYS A 63 -29.63 3.71 -61.10
CA CYS A 63 -30.12 2.47 -61.69
C CYS A 63 -30.63 1.48 -60.62
N ASN A 64 -31.67 0.71 -60.92
CA ASN A 64 -32.25 -0.20 -59.92
C ASN A 64 -31.42 -1.49 -59.77
N GLN A 65 -31.14 -2.19 -60.86
CA GLN A 65 -30.42 -3.46 -60.84
C GLN A 65 -29.24 -3.46 -61.80
N ILE A 66 -28.04 -3.75 -61.28
CA ILE A 66 -26.81 -3.82 -62.06
C ILE A 66 -26.20 -5.18 -61.87
N ASN A 67 -25.91 -5.87 -62.97
CA ASN A 67 -25.19 -7.13 -62.97
C ASN A 67 -23.93 -7.01 -63.84
N ILE A 68 -22.76 -7.19 -63.24
CA ILE A 68 -21.47 -7.21 -63.91
C ILE A 68 -20.92 -8.63 -63.81
N SER A 69 -20.91 -9.35 -64.92
CA SER A 69 -20.50 -10.75 -64.94
C SER A 69 -19.35 -11.00 -65.90
N LYS A 70 -18.42 -11.88 -65.51
CA LYS A 70 -17.34 -12.39 -66.38
C LYS A 70 -16.51 -11.28 -67.04
N SER A 71 -16.38 -10.12 -66.38
CA SER A 71 -15.79 -8.92 -66.95
C SER A 71 -14.42 -8.61 -66.33
N SER A 72 -13.58 -7.88 -67.06
CA SER A 72 -12.19 -7.64 -66.71
C SER A 72 -11.82 -6.16 -66.89
N PHE A 73 -11.39 -5.51 -65.80
CA PHE A 73 -10.93 -4.13 -65.75
C PHE A 73 -9.45 -4.12 -65.34
N ILE A 74 -8.56 -3.83 -66.29
CA ILE A 74 -7.12 -4.02 -66.12
C ILE A 74 -6.33 -2.75 -66.47
N SER A 75 -5.45 -2.32 -65.56
CA SER A 75 -4.51 -1.21 -65.77
C SER A 75 -5.20 0.10 -66.17
N ASN A 76 -6.39 0.33 -65.66
CA ASN A 76 -7.14 1.55 -65.92
C ASN A 76 -6.78 2.65 -64.93
N SER A 77 -6.79 3.91 -65.36
CA SER A 77 -6.33 5.03 -64.54
C SER A 77 -7.26 6.23 -64.66
N ASN A 78 -7.75 6.71 -63.52
CA ASN A 78 -8.48 7.95 -63.40
C ASN A 78 -7.66 8.97 -62.60
N GLN A 79 -7.22 10.05 -63.25
CA GLN A 79 -6.33 11.01 -62.63
C GLN A 79 -7.02 11.91 -61.62
N LYS A 80 -8.25 12.36 -61.91
CA LYS A 80 -8.94 13.40 -61.12
C LYS A 80 -10.32 12.99 -60.60
N GLY A 81 -10.94 11.95 -61.16
CA GLY A 81 -12.28 11.51 -60.80
C GLY A 81 -12.29 10.37 -59.78
N LYS A 82 -13.50 9.93 -59.40
CA LYS A 82 -13.73 8.83 -58.46
C LYS A 82 -13.74 7.50 -59.19
N GLY A 83 -13.29 6.42 -58.53
CA GLY A 83 -13.25 5.09 -59.13
C GLY A 83 -12.19 5.01 -60.23
N GLY A 84 -11.18 4.17 -60.05
CA GLY A 84 -10.19 3.92 -61.11
C GLY A 84 -10.76 3.17 -62.33
N SER A 85 -11.95 2.56 -62.21
CA SER A 85 -12.63 1.91 -63.33
C SER A 85 -14.15 2.12 -63.34
N ILE A 86 -14.81 1.99 -62.19
CA ILE A 86 -16.26 2.15 -62.10
C ILE A 86 -16.61 3.13 -60.98
N GLN A 87 -17.53 4.03 -61.30
CA GLN A 87 -18.22 4.89 -60.35
C GLN A 87 -19.71 4.57 -60.39
N ALA A 88 -20.23 4.03 -59.29
CA ALA A 88 -21.64 3.68 -59.12
C ALA A 88 -22.28 4.61 -58.09
N ILE A 89 -23.27 5.40 -58.51
CA ILE A 89 -23.96 6.38 -57.66
C ILE A 89 -25.45 6.06 -57.57
N ASP A 90 -26.01 6.11 -56.37
CA ASP A 90 -27.46 6.00 -56.12
C ASP A 90 -28.11 4.80 -56.83
N ASN A 91 -27.50 3.62 -56.71
CA ASN A 91 -27.94 2.37 -57.33
C ASN A 91 -28.42 1.36 -56.30
N GLN A 92 -29.59 0.77 -56.50
CA GLN A 92 -30.26 -0.02 -55.45
C GLN A 92 -29.59 -1.39 -55.22
N PHE A 93 -29.34 -2.14 -56.30
CA PHE A 93 -28.74 -3.47 -56.26
C PHE A 93 -27.60 -3.58 -57.25
N ILE A 94 -26.41 -3.94 -56.76
CA ILE A 94 -25.22 -4.16 -57.57
C ILE A 94 -24.72 -5.59 -57.32
N GLU A 95 -24.69 -6.41 -58.36
CA GLU A 95 -24.07 -7.73 -58.34
C GLU A 95 -22.86 -7.77 -59.26
N ILE A 96 -21.72 -8.21 -58.73
CA ILE A 96 -20.48 -8.42 -59.48
C ILE A 96 -20.06 -9.87 -59.32
N GLU A 97 -20.01 -10.62 -60.42
CA GLU A 97 -19.71 -12.04 -60.41
C GLU A 97 -18.61 -12.41 -61.41
N ASN A 98 -17.73 -13.34 -61.02
CA ASN A 98 -16.72 -13.93 -61.92
C ASN A 98 -15.85 -12.87 -62.63
N SER A 99 -15.59 -11.74 -61.97
CA SER A 99 -14.97 -10.57 -62.60
C SER A 99 -13.61 -10.23 -61.99
N GLN A 100 -12.77 -9.51 -62.74
CA GLN A 100 -11.42 -9.14 -62.33
C GLN A 100 -11.22 -7.62 -62.40
N PHE A 101 -10.65 -7.06 -61.34
CA PHE A 101 -10.19 -5.68 -61.23
C PHE A 101 -8.72 -5.68 -60.83
N SER A 102 -7.84 -5.43 -61.79
CA SER A 102 -6.39 -5.53 -61.60
C SER A 102 -5.67 -4.26 -61.99
N GLN A 103 -4.76 -3.77 -61.14
CA GLN A 103 -3.90 -2.63 -61.45
C GLN A 103 -4.65 -1.34 -61.80
N ASN A 104 -5.89 -1.19 -61.34
CA ASN A 104 -6.64 0.04 -61.56
C ASN A 104 -6.21 1.12 -60.57
N LYS A 105 -6.25 2.37 -60.99
CA LYS A 105 -5.69 3.49 -60.22
C LYS A 105 -6.65 4.67 -60.17
N CYS A 106 -6.88 5.18 -58.97
CA CYS A 106 -7.45 6.49 -58.73
C CYS A 106 -6.38 7.37 -58.06
N LEU A 107 -6.09 8.54 -58.63
CA LEU A 107 -4.97 9.38 -58.17
C LEU A 107 -5.39 10.45 -57.15
N SER A 108 -6.56 11.06 -57.31
CA SER A 108 -6.96 12.23 -56.51
C SER A 108 -8.19 12.04 -55.63
N LEU A 109 -9.06 11.08 -55.93
CA LEU A 109 -10.29 10.81 -55.17
C LEU A 109 -10.35 9.33 -54.75
N ASN A 110 -11.54 8.86 -54.38
CA ASN A 110 -11.70 7.59 -53.68
C ASN A 110 -11.96 6.40 -54.62
N GLY A 111 -11.60 5.20 -54.17
CA GLY A 111 -11.87 3.93 -54.86
C GLY A 111 -10.86 3.64 -55.97
N GLY A 112 -9.82 2.86 -55.69
CA GLY A 112 -8.78 2.57 -56.69
C GLY A 112 -9.27 1.74 -57.88
N ALA A 113 -10.31 0.91 -57.71
CA ALA A 113 -11.04 0.28 -58.81
C ALA A 113 -12.51 0.68 -58.83
N LEU A 114 -13.20 0.50 -57.70
CA LEU A 114 -14.63 0.73 -57.55
C LEU A 114 -14.89 1.85 -56.55
N PHE A 115 -15.73 2.81 -56.94
CA PHE A 115 -16.33 3.78 -56.04
C PHE A 115 -17.85 3.59 -56.05
N ILE A 116 -18.44 3.28 -54.90
CA ILE A 116 -19.89 3.11 -54.75
C ILE A 116 -20.36 4.07 -53.66
N SER A 117 -21.31 4.95 -53.99
CA SER A 117 -21.87 5.92 -53.03
C SER A 117 -23.36 6.10 -53.26
N ASN A 118 -24.12 6.13 -52.17
CA ASN A 118 -25.56 6.30 -52.24
C ASN A 118 -26.01 7.36 -51.24
N SER A 119 -26.64 8.42 -51.72
CA SER A 119 -27.18 9.51 -50.93
C SER A 119 -28.68 9.34 -50.67
N VAL A 120 -29.40 8.65 -51.55
CA VAL A 120 -30.87 8.54 -51.50
C VAL A 120 -31.34 7.35 -50.65
N PHE A 121 -30.68 6.21 -50.78
CA PHE A 121 -31.04 4.97 -50.08
C PHE A 121 -29.80 4.12 -49.80
N GLN A 122 -29.91 3.18 -48.86
CA GLN A 122 -28.85 2.20 -48.63
C GLN A 122 -28.80 1.19 -49.78
N ALA A 123 -27.66 1.08 -50.47
CA ALA A 123 -27.47 0.07 -51.52
C ALA A 123 -27.13 -1.32 -50.97
N GLN A 124 -27.48 -2.34 -51.74
CA GLN A 124 -27.05 -3.72 -51.51
C GLN A 124 -26.08 -4.14 -52.62
N VAL A 125 -24.84 -4.39 -52.23
CA VAL A 125 -23.75 -4.80 -53.11
C VAL A 125 -23.39 -6.24 -52.82
N ILE A 126 -23.32 -7.07 -53.85
CA ILE A 126 -22.95 -8.48 -53.76
C ILE A 126 -21.77 -8.74 -54.69
N ILE A 127 -20.66 -9.24 -54.16
CA ILE A 127 -19.49 -9.62 -54.94
C ILE A 127 -19.22 -11.11 -54.75
N LYS A 128 -19.12 -11.84 -55.86
CA LYS A 128 -18.96 -13.30 -55.88
C LYS A 128 -17.86 -13.71 -56.84
N ASN A 129 -17.07 -14.71 -56.46
CA ASN A 129 -16.11 -15.39 -57.35
C ASN A 129 -15.18 -14.41 -58.10
N SER A 130 -14.81 -13.28 -57.48
CA SER A 130 -14.13 -12.17 -58.16
C SER A 130 -12.74 -11.90 -57.58
N LEU A 131 -11.94 -11.14 -58.32
CA LEU A 131 -10.55 -10.82 -57.98
C LEU A 131 -10.29 -9.32 -58.01
N PHE A 132 -9.74 -8.77 -56.93
CA PHE A 132 -9.25 -7.39 -56.82
C PHE A 132 -7.78 -7.38 -56.40
N ASN A 133 -6.87 -7.07 -57.33
CA ASN A 133 -5.45 -7.09 -57.04
C ASN A 133 -4.68 -5.89 -57.59
N PHE A 134 -3.70 -5.42 -56.82
CA PHE A 134 -2.81 -4.32 -57.22
C PHE A 134 -3.53 -3.02 -57.59
N ASN A 135 -4.75 -2.80 -57.11
CA ASN A 135 -5.46 -1.54 -57.32
C ASN A 135 -4.96 -0.48 -56.32
N THR A 136 -4.94 0.79 -56.73
CA THR A 136 -4.28 1.84 -55.96
C THR A 136 -5.11 3.13 -55.85
N ALA A 137 -5.19 3.66 -54.64
CA ALA A 137 -5.77 4.96 -54.27
C ALA A 137 -4.86 5.66 -53.24
N ILE A 138 -3.60 5.89 -53.61
CA ILE A 138 -2.48 6.20 -52.69
C ILE A 138 -2.76 7.37 -51.73
N TYR A 139 -3.50 8.39 -52.19
CA TYR A 139 -3.81 9.59 -51.41
C TYR A 139 -5.26 9.64 -50.92
N SER A 140 -5.99 8.54 -51.02
CA SER A 140 -7.43 8.49 -50.82
C SER A 140 -7.85 7.21 -50.10
N THR A 141 -9.14 6.95 -50.04
CA THR A 141 -9.73 5.80 -49.36
C THR A 141 -10.03 4.65 -50.33
N GLY A 142 -9.96 3.40 -49.85
CA GLY A 142 -10.44 2.22 -50.56
C GLY A 142 -9.57 1.83 -51.75
N GLY A 143 -8.46 1.13 -51.51
CA GLY A 143 -7.47 0.84 -52.56
C GLY A 143 -8.01 -0.03 -53.69
N ALA A 144 -8.93 -0.94 -53.39
CA ALA A 144 -9.76 -1.60 -54.38
C ALA A 144 -11.17 -0.99 -54.43
N ILE A 145 -11.85 -0.94 -53.28
CA ILE A 145 -13.27 -0.62 -53.18
C ILE A 145 -13.50 0.47 -52.15
N HIS A 146 -14.24 1.51 -52.53
CA HIS A 146 -14.77 2.52 -51.61
C HIS A 146 -16.29 2.45 -51.58
N LEU A 147 -16.87 2.42 -50.37
CA LEU A 147 -18.30 2.30 -50.12
C LEU A 147 -18.82 3.47 -49.25
N GLU A 148 -19.91 4.08 -49.66
CA GLU A 148 -20.67 5.04 -48.85
C GLU A 148 -22.14 4.64 -48.84
N ASN A 149 -22.76 4.57 -47.66
CA ASN A 149 -24.16 4.17 -47.48
C ASN A 149 -24.53 2.85 -48.19
N SER A 150 -23.63 1.88 -48.18
CA SER A 150 -23.77 0.67 -48.99
C SER A 150 -23.39 -0.56 -48.17
N ASN A 151 -24.29 -1.54 -48.11
CA ASN A 151 -23.98 -2.83 -47.54
C ASN A 151 -23.28 -3.70 -48.58
N LEU A 152 -22.14 -4.29 -48.22
CA LEU A 152 -21.41 -5.23 -49.07
C LEU A 152 -21.45 -6.64 -48.48
N LYS A 153 -21.88 -7.60 -49.30
CA LYS A 153 -21.75 -9.04 -49.08
C LYS A 153 -20.73 -9.61 -50.05
N MET A 154 -19.83 -10.45 -49.56
CA MET A 154 -18.78 -11.07 -50.39
C MET A 154 -18.76 -12.58 -50.22
N TYR A 155 -18.54 -13.29 -51.32
CA TYR A 155 -18.40 -14.75 -51.33
C TYR A 155 -17.29 -15.16 -52.29
N ASN A 156 -16.41 -16.07 -51.85
CA ASN A 156 -15.35 -16.65 -52.67
C ASN A 156 -14.54 -15.60 -53.47
N THR A 157 -14.26 -14.46 -52.86
CA THR A 157 -13.63 -13.30 -53.52
C THR A 157 -12.25 -13.03 -52.89
N SER A 158 -11.27 -12.66 -53.73
CA SER A 158 -9.91 -12.36 -53.29
C SER A 158 -9.58 -10.88 -53.49
N ILE A 159 -9.13 -10.20 -52.43
CA ILE A 159 -8.69 -8.80 -52.41
C ILE A 159 -7.27 -8.75 -51.83
N PHE A 160 -6.25 -8.58 -52.66
CA PHE A 160 -4.87 -8.58 -52.19
C PHE A 160 -3.93 -7.60 -52.90
N SER A 161 -2.88 -7.18 -52.22
CA SER A 161 -1.87 -6.25 -52.74
C SER A 161 -2.45 -4.92 -53.23
N ASN A 162 -3.59 -4.48 -52.71
CA ASN A 162 -4.15 -3.17 -52.99
C ASN A 162 -3.58 -2.13 -52.02
N GLU A 163 -3.50 -0.87 -52.45
CA GLU A 163 -2.87 0.21 -51.68
C GLU A 163 -3.75 1.46 -51.62
N ALA A 164 -3.92 2.03 -50.41
CA ALA A 164 -4.59 3.31 -50.20
C ALA A 164 -3.99 4.10 -49.04
N ALA A 165 -4.50 5.31 -48.78
CA ALA A 165 -4.19 6.03 -47.56
C ALA A 165 -4.90 5.38 -46.35
N ILE A 166 -6.19 5.10 -46.52
CA ILE A 166 -7.04 4.44 -45.51
C ILE A 166 -7.86 3.35 -46.20
N GLY A 167 -7.94 2.16 -45.61
CA GLY A 167 -8.68 1.04 -46.20
C GLY A 167 -7.98 0.49 -47.45
N GLY A 168 -6.81 -0.12 -47.28
CA GLY A 168 -5.95 -0.57 -48.38
C GLY A 168 -6.64 -1.52 -49.36
N GLY A 169 -7.52 -2.40 -48.88
CA GLY A 169 -8.42 -3.18 -49.72
C GLY A 169 -9.76 -2.47 -49.90
N VAL A 170 -10.54 -2.41 -48.81
CA VAL A 170 -11.90 -1.87 -48.79
C VAL A 170 -11.97 -0.69 -47.83
N PHE A 171 -12.63 0.39 -48.20
CA PHE A 171 -13.06 1.43 -47.27
C PHE A 171 -14.58 1.52 -47.24
N TYR A 172 -15.15 1.77 -46.07
CA TYR A 172 -16.59 1.97 -45.92
C TYR A 172 -16.94 3.04 -44.88
N GLN A 173 -18.07 3.71 -45.07
CA GLN A 173 -18.63 4.66 -44.11
C GLN A 173 -20.16 4.59 -44.07
N GLN A 174 -20.74 5.06 -42.97
CA GLN A 174 -22.19 5.05 -42.64
C GLN A 174 -22.76 3.66 -42.37
N ILE A 175 -22.55 2.68 -43.26
CA ILE A 175 -23.04 1.30 -43.12
C ILE A 175 -21.85 0.36 -42.97
N ILE A 176 -21.85 -0.47 -41.93
CA ILE A 176 -20.89 -1.56 -41.76
C ILE A 176 -21.30 -2.71 -42.70
N PRO A 177 -20.44 -3.11 -43.66
CA PRO A 177 -20.70 -4.26 -44.51
C PRO A 177 -20.93 -5.55 -43.72
N ASP A 178 -21.92 -6.34 -44.14
CA ASP A 178 -22.21 -7.65 -43.54
C ASP A 178 -20.99 -8.57 -43.52
N PHE A 179 -20.13 -8.52 -44.55
CA PHE A 179 -18.92 -9.36 -44.57
C PHE A 179 -17.95 -9.04 -43.43
N ILE A 180 -17.93 -7.80 -42.91
CA ILE A 180 -17.08 -7.41 -41.78
C ILE A 180 -17.67 -7.90 -40.47
N LEU A 181 -18.99 -7.78 -40.30
CA LEU A 181 -19.70 -8.33 -39.15
C LEU A 181 -19.57 -9.85 -39.08
N ASP A 182 -19.60 -10.52 -40.24
CA ASP A 182 -19.39 -11.96 -40.33
C ASP A 182 -17.93 -12.34 -40.04
N PHE A 183 -16.96 -11.55 -40.50
CA PHE A 183 -15.54 -11.74 -40.18
C PHE A 183 -15.26 -11.63 -38.68
N GLN A 184 -15.90 -10.67 -37.99
CA GLN A 184 -15.82 -10.53 -36.53
C GLN A 184 -16.37 -11.76 -35.78
N LYS A 185 -17.29 -12.51 -36.40
CA LYS A 185 -17.82 -13.79 -35.89
C LYS A 185 -17.03 -15.01 -36.36
N GLY A 186 -15.95 -14.82 -37.12
CA GLY A 186 -15.14 -15.90 -37.69
C GLY A 186 -15.73 -16.54 -38.96
N ILE A 187 -16.75 -15.95 -39.57
CA ILE A 187 -17.40 -16.43 -40.80
C ILE A 187 -16.79 -15.68 -42.00
N VAL A 188 -16.10 -16.39 -42.89
CA VAL A 188 -15.28 -15.75 -43.95
C VAL A 188 -15.82 -16.02 -45.37
N TYR A 189 -16.75 -16.98 -45.56
CA TYR A 189 -17.27 -17.42 -46.88
C TYR A 189 -16.19 -17.61 -47.97
N ASN A 190 -15.05 -18.19 -47.61
CA ASN A 190 -13.89 -18.40 -48.49
C ASN A 190 -13.31 -17.12 -49.12
N ASN A 191 -13.59 -15.94 -48.55
CA ASN A 191 -12.97 -14.69 -49.00
C ASN A 191 -11.51 -14.61 -48.51
N LYS A 192 -10.65 -13.97 -49.29
CA LYS A 192 -9.24 -13.73 -48.93
C LYS A 192 -8.92 -12.24 -49.05
N ILE A 193 -8.79 -11.55 -47.92
CA ILE A 193 -8.46 -10.12 -47.88
C ILE A 193 -7.13 -9.98 -47.14
N ILE A 194 -6.03 -10.01 -47.88
CA ILE A 194 -4.68 -10.14 -47.30
C ILE A 194 -3.65 -9.32 -48.07
N ASN A 195 -2.53 -9.00 -47.43
CA ASN A 195 -1.40 -8.28 -48.05
C ASN A 195 -1.77 -6.94 -48.68
N ASN A 196 -2.87 -6.32 -48.24
CA ASN A 196 -3.21 -4.96 -48.63
C ASN A 196 -2.43 -3.97 -47.74
N LYS A 197 -2.25 -2.75 -48.23
CA LYS A 197 -1.45 -1.71 -47.58
C LYS A 197 -2.25 -0.43 -47.42
N ALA A 198 -2.24 0.12 -46.21
CA ALA A 198 -2.72 1.46 -45.94
C ALA A 198 -1.59 2.30 -45.34
N THR A 199 -1.48 3.57 -45.73
CA THR A 199 -0.43 4.45 -45.19
C THR A 199 -0.77 4.98 -43.80
N ILE A 200 -2.06 5.18 -43.48
CA ILE A 200 -2.54 5.74 -42.21
C ILE A 200 -3.12 4.62 -41.33
N PHE A 201 -4.19 3.96 -41.76
CA PHE A 201 -4.82 2.83 -41.03
C PHE A 201 -5.77 2.00 -41.92
N GLY A 202 -6.20 0.84 -41.42
CA GLY A 202 -7.09 -0.08 -42.14
C GLY A 202 -6.39 -0.76 -43.31
N LYS A 203 -5.46 -1.67 -43.02
CA LYS A 203 -4.65 -2.34 -44.06
C LYS A 203 -5.54 -3.07 -45.06
N ASN A 204 -6.47 -3.89 -44.58
CA ASN A 204 -7.39 -4.64 -45.42
C ASN A 204 -8.73 -3.93 -45.54
N PHE A 205 -9.30 -3.50 -44.42
CA PHE A 205 -10.53 -2.73 -44.38
C PHE A 205 -10.39 -1.54 -43.44
N GLY A 206 -10.94 -0.40 -43.84
CA GLY A 206 -10.89 0.85 -43.08
C GLY A 206 -12.24 1.57 -43.03
N SER A 207 -12.50 2.25 -41.91
CA SER A 207 -13.70 3.05 -41.67
C SER A 207 -13.43 4.11 -40.59
N ALA A 208 -14.28 4.24 -39.57
CA ALA A 208 -14.05 5.08 -38.39
C ALA A 208 -13.14 4.42 -37.35
N LEU A 209 -12.52 5.24 -36.51
CA LEU A 209 -11.66 4.83 -35.40
C LEU A 209 -12.43 4.01 -34.36
N ARG A 210 -11.74 3.12 -33.63
CA ARG A 210 -12.43 2.15 -32.73
C ARG A 210 -12.07 2.26 -31.26
N LYS A 211 -10.78 2.41 -30.95
CA LYS A 211 -10.35 2.30 -29.55
C LYS A 211 -9.12 3.16 -29.26
N ILE A 212 -9.11 3.79 -28.09
CA ILE A 212 -7.93 4.41 -27.51
C ILE A 212 -7.20 3.36 -26.66
N LYS A 213 -5.89 3.26 -26.80
CA LYS A 213 -5.03 2.36 -26.03
C LYS A 213 -3.79 3.10 -25.55
N ILE A 214 -3.42 2.89 -24.29
CA ILE A 214 -2.15 3.33 -23.72
C ILE A 214 -1.55 2.17 -22.92
N SER A 215 -0.22 2.05 -22.94
CA SER A 215 0.49 1.11 -22.06
C SER A 215 0.79 1.77 -20.71
N LEU A 216 0.81 0.98 -19.64
CA LEU A 216 1.17 1.46 -18.31
C LEU A 216 2.58 2.07 -18.26
N ASP A 217 3.53 1.48 -18.99
CA ASP A 217 4.91 1.98 -19.03
C ASP A 217 5.01 3.37 -19.71
N ASP A 218 3.94 3.79 -20.37
CA ASP A 218 3.80 5.08 -21.07
C ASP A 218 3.09 6.13 -20.23
N ILE A 219 2.58 5.75 -19.06
CA ILE A 219 2.04 6.65 -18.05
C ILE A 219 3.15 6.89 -17.03
N LYS A 220 3.76 8.07 -17.11
CA LYS A 220 4.83 8.46 -16.18
C LYS A 220 4.32 9.48 -15.18
N VAL A 221 4.64 9.25 -13.93
CA VAL A 221 4.40 10.21 -12.86
C VAL A 221 5.73 10.56 -12.22
N ASN A 222 5.98 11.84 -11.98
CA ASN A 222 7.17 12.28 -11.26
C ASN A 222 7.11 11.87 -9.77
N ASN A 223 8.26 11.80 -9.10
CA ASN A 223 8.36 11.65 -7.64
C ASN A 223 7.69 10.40 -7.01
N GLN A 224 8.08 9.20 -7.44
CA GLN A 224 7.85 7.90 -6.74
C GLN A 224 6.39 7.59 -6.34
N SER A 225 5.42 8.02 -7.13
CA SER A 225 4.05 7.58 -6.93
C SER A 225 3.87 6.14 -7.45
N LEU A 226 3.40 5.22 -6.60
CA LEU A 226 3.23 3.81 -6.94
C LEU A 226 2.07 3.60 -7.93
N ILE A 227 2.36 3.02 -9.09
CA ILE A 227 1.34 2.50 -10.01
C ILE A 227 1.06 1.05 -9.59
N ILE A 228 -0.13 0.77 -9.04
CA ILE A 228 -0.51 -0.58 -8.61
C ILE A 228 -1.20 -1.31 -9.76
N LYS A 229 -0.63 -2.45 -10.18
CA LYS A 229 -1.24 -3.37 -11.15
C LYS A 229 -2.12 -4.37 -10.39
N ASN A 230 -3.44 -4.21 -10.42
CA ASN A 230 -4.34 -5.31 -10.08
C ASN A 230 -4.63 -6.13 -11.33
N ASN A 231 -4.54 -7.46 -11.21
CA ASN A 231 -4.79 -8.44 -12.29
C ASN A 231 -6.27 -8.51 -12.75
N SER A 232 -7.09 -7.49 -12.46
CA SER A 232 -8.49 -7.41 -12.83
C SER A 232 -8.88 -5.96 -13.15
N LEU A 233 -8.82 -5.60 -14.43
CA LEU A 233 -9.55 -4.55 -15.17
C LEU A 233 -9.66 -3.11 -14.60
N GLU A 234 -9.14 -2.81 -13.42
CA GLU A 234 -9.22 -1.48 -12.80
C GLU A 234 -7.84 -1.04 -12.34
N GLU A 235 -7.21 -0.25 -13.21
CA GLU A 235 -5.89 0.32 -12.99
C GLU A 235 -6.03 1.62 -12.20
N VAL A 236 -5.39 1.69 -11.03
CA VAL A 236 -5.45 2.85 -10.13
C VAL A 236 -4.07 3.49 -10.01
N ILE A 237 -3.97 4.74 -10.43
CA ILE A 237 -2.76 5.56 -10.25
C ILE A 237 -2.88 6.27 -8.91
N GLN A 238 -1.97 5.97 -7.98
CA GLN A 238 -1.89 6.71 -6.73
C GLN A 238 -1.11 8.00 -6.95
N LEU A 239 -1.59 9.14 -6.46
CA LEU A 239 -0.95 10.45 -6.62
C LEU A 239 -0.82 11.17 -5.27
N LYS A 240 0.27 11.90 -5.10
CA LYS A 240 0.47 12.91 -4.06
C LYS A 240 0.34 14.31 -4.66
N SER A 241 0.07 15.31 -3.82
CA SER A 241 0.02 16.70 -4.28
C SER A 241 1.37 17.12 -4.87
N GLY A 242 1.32 17.91 -5.94
CA GLY A 242 2.50 18.32 -6.72
C GLY A 242 2.97 17.28 -7.76
N ASN A 243 2.34 16.11 -7.85
CA ASN A 243 2.65 15.16 -8.91
C ASN A 243 2.14 15.63 -10.29
N GLN A 244 2.96 15.42 -11.31
CA GLN A 244 2.61 15.63 -12.71
C GLN A 244 2.52 14.27 -13.41
N ILE A 245 1.39 14.03 -14.06
CA ILE A 245 1.16 12.86 -14.93
C ILE A 245 1.54 13.23 -16.36
N SER A 246 2.32 12.38 -17.01
CA SER A 246 2.71 12.52 -18.41
C SER A 246 2.35 11.24 -19.17
N PHE A 247 1.64 11.41 -20.28
CA PHE A 247 1.26 10.34 -21.20
C PHE A 247 2.19 10.40 -22.42
N GLN A 248 3.05 9.40 -22.60
CA GLN A 248 4.11 9.45 -23.63
C GLN A 248 3.74 8.80 -24.95
N ARG A 249 2.85 7.80 -24.96
CA ARG A 249 2.44 7.06 -26.17
C ARG A 249 0.98 6.63 -26.10
N ILE A 250 0.08 7.56 -26.36
CA ILE A 250 -1.33 7.23 -26.57
C ILE A 250 -1.50 6.78 -28.01
N GLN A 251 -2.09 5.60 -28.22
CA GLN A 251 -2.31 5.00 -29.53
C GLN A 251 -3.80 4.86 -29.81
N ILE A 252 -4.24 5.30 -30.98
CA ILE A 252 -5.58 4.96 -31.49
C ILE A 252 -5.46 3.70 -32.33
N LEU A 253 -6.43 2.81 -32.18
CA LEU A 253 -6.56 1.58 -32.94
C LEU A 253 -7.73 1.65 -33.92
N ASP A 254 -7.50 1.10 -35.10
CA ASP A 254 -8.53 0.87 -36.10
C ASP A 254 -9.34 -0.41 -35.82
N GLU A 255 -10.22 -0.75 -36.74
CA GLU A 255 -11.07 -1.96 -36.69
C GLU A 255 -10.35 -3.29 -36.88
N GLU A 256 -9.12 -3.26 -37.36
CA GLU A 256 -8.26 -4.43 -37.44
C GLU A 256 -7.35 -4.53 -36.21
N ASN A 257 -7.57 -3.70 -35.18
CA ASN A 257 -6.71 -3.51 -34.01
C ASN A 257 -5.27 -3.08 -34.35
N ASN A 258 -5.06 -2.48 -35.52
CA ASN A 258 -3.77 -1.92 -35.91
C ASN A 258 -3.65 -0.47 -35.42
N PRO A 259 -2.41 -0.02 -35.13
CA PRO A 259 -2.18 1.38 -34.74
C PRO A 259 -2.41 2.31 -35.92
N VAL A 260 -3.14 3.39 -35.66
CA VAL A 260 -3.26 4.54 -36.57
C VAL A 260 -1.92 5.28 -36.63
N ILE A 261 -1.40 5.46 -37.84
CA ILE A 261 -0.16 6.17 -38.09
C ILE A 261 -0.49 7.62 -38.42
N ILE A 262 -0.14 8.55 -37.53
CA ILE A 262 -0.35 9.98 -37.74
C ILE A 262 0.81 10.51 -38.60
N PRO A 263 0.56 10.99 -39.83
CA PRO A 263 1.60 11.65 -40.60
C PRO A 263 2.07 12.92 -39.85
N ASN A 264 3.38 13.14 -39.81
CA ASN A 264 3.99 14.25 -39.05
C ASN A 264 3.32 15.59 -39.39
N SER A 265 2.84 16.31 -38.38
CA SER A 265 1.96 17.48 -38.49
C SER A 265 2.64 18.80 -38.93
N ASN A 266 3.92 18.75 -39.31
CA ASN A 266 4.61 19.91 -39.87
C ASN A 266 4.27 19.98 -41.39
N GLU A 267 3.32 20.84 -41.77
CA GLU A 267 2.89 21.24 -43.15
C GLU A 267 3.95 21.03 -44.25
N PRO A 268 3.67 20.40 -45.43
CA PRO A 268 2.53 20.59 -46.33
C PRO A 268 1.86 19.27 -46.83
N TYR A 269 2.15 18.13 -46.19
CA TYR A 269 1.77 16.79 -46.67
C TYR A 269 0.26 16.51 -46.61
N LEU A 270 -0.49 17.19 -45.74
CA LEU A 270 -1.93 16.96 -45.57
C LEU A 270 -2.72 17.37 -46.82
N THR A 271 -2.28 18.42 -47.51
CA THR A 271 -2.91 18.92 -48.76
C THR A 271 -2.86 17.91 -49.90
N LYS A 272 -1.99 16.90 -49.81
CA LYS A 272 -1.86 15.83 -50.81
C LYS A 272 -2.98 14.80 -50.73
N TYR A 273 -3.54 14.59 -49.53
CA TYR A 273 -4.64 13.65 -49.32
C TYR A 273 -5.97 14.24 -49.78
N CYS A 274 -6.90 13.38 -50.20
CA CYS A 274 -8.25 13.81 -50.55
C CYS A 274 -9.03 14.31 -49.32
N SER A 275 -10.13 15.04 -49.57
CA SER A 275 -10.97 15.59 -48.50
C SER A 275 -11.53 14.52 -47.54
N SER A 276 -11.85 13.32 -48.03
CA SER A 276 -12.31 12.20 -47.20
C SER A 276 -11.25 11.74 -46.21
N VAL A 277 -9.99 11.62 -46.65
CA VAL A 277 -8.88 11.26 -45.77
C VAL A 277 -8.59 12.39 -44.78
N GLN A 278 -8.60 13.65 -45.24
CA GLN A 278 -8.40 14.81 -44.36
C GLN A 278 -9.46 14.87 -43.25
N ALA A 279 -10.73 14.61 -43.56
CA ALA A 279 -11.80 14.56 -42.57
C ALA A 279 -11.57 13.47 -41.52
N LEU A 280 -11.15 12.27 -41.93
CA LEU A 280 -10.83 11.17 -40.99
C LEU A 280 -9.60 11.47 -40.14
N ILE A 281 -8.59 12.17 -40.67
CA ILE A 281 -7.43 12.60 -39.89
C ILE A 281 -7.86 13.61 -38.81
N GLN A 282 -8.86 14.46 -39.06
CA GLN A 282 -9.38 15.37 -38.03
C GLN A 282 -10.06 14.62 -36.87
N GLU A 283 -10.56 13.40 -37.08
CA GLU A 283 -11.04 12.54 -35.99
C GLU A 283 -9.89 12.02 -35.10
N VAL A 284 -8.64 12.06 -35.58
CA VAL A 284 -7.42 11.64 -34.86
C VAL A 284 -6.94 12.78 -33.95
N GLY A 285 -7.69 13.02 -32.88
CA GLY A 285 -7.30 13.91 -31.79
C GLY A 285 -7.65 13.29 -30.45
N ILE A 286 -6.78 13.47 -29.44
CA ILE A 286 -7.02 12.99 -28.08
C ILE A 286 -6.84 14.15 -27.13
N SER A 287 -7.81 14.33 -26.26
CA SER A 287 -7.80 15.30 -25.17
C SER A 287 -7.87 14.56 -23.84
N VAL A 288 -7.32 15.20 -22.80
CA VAL A 288 -7.44 14.73 -21.43
C VAL A 288 -8.54 15.55 -20.77
N GLU A 289 -9.63 14.90 -20.39
CA GLU A 289 -10.72 15.51 -19.63
C GLU A 289 -10.66 14.98 -18.20
N TRP A 290 -10.62 15.87 -17.21
CA TRP A 290 -10.61 15.47 -15.80
C TRP A 290 -11.45 16.44 -14.97
N ASP A 291 -12.47 15.90 -14.29
CA ASP A 291 -13.24 16.61 -13.27
C ASP A 291 -12.52 16.45 -11.92
N GLN A 292 -12.11 17.57 -11.32
CA GLN A 292 -11.36 17.59 -10.06
C GLN A 292 -12.10 16.96 -8.88
N SER A 293 -13.44 16.86 -8.95
CA SER A 293 -14.25 16.17 -7.94
C SER A 293 -14.29 14.65 -8.13
N SER A 294 -13.84 14.17 -9.29
CA SER A 294 -13.89 12.77 -9.70
C SER A 294 -12.52 12.08 -9.56
N THR A 295 -12.56 10.81 -9.18
CA THR A 295 -11.39 9.92 -9.16
C THR A 295 -11.09 9.31 -10.53
N VAL A 296 -11.64 9.86 -11.62
CA VAL A 296 -11.54 9.28 -12.97
C VAL A 296 -11.07 10.35 -13.94
N LEU A 297 -9.91 10.10 -14.54
CA LEU A 297 -9.38 10.87 -15.66
C LEU A 297 -9.81 10.18 -16.95
N LYS A 298 -10.32 10.94 -17.91
CA LYS A 298 -10.78 10.42 -19.19
C LYS A 298 -9.85 10.86 -20.31
N LEU A 299 -9.37 9.90 -21.09
CA LEU A 299 -8.80 10.18 -22.40
C LEU A 299 -9.92 10.12 -23.41
N VAL A 300 -10.15 11.22 -24.11
CA VAL A 300 -11.32 11.41 -24.94
C VAL A 300 -10.90 11.79 -26.35
N SER A 301 -11.39 11.07 -27.36
CA SER A 301 -11.10 11.41 -28.76
C SER A 301 -11.93 12.60 -29.25
N ASN A 302 -11.61 13.11 -30.43
CA ASN A 302 -12.55 13.92 -31.20
C ASN A 302 -13.82 13.12 -31.55
N THR A 303 -14.85 13.83 -31.99
CA THR A 303 -16.12 13.22 -32.40
C THR A 303 -15.90 12.28 -33.58
N ILE A 304 -16.29 11.02 -33.43
CA ILE A 304 -16.29 10.01 -34.49
C ILE A 304 -17.66 9.91 -35.14
N SER A 305 -17.66 9.58 -36.43
CA SER A 305 -18.86 9.39 -37.25
C SER A 305 -19.68 8.17 -36.80
N GLU A 306 -21.02 8.26 -36.93
CA GLU A 306 -21.94 7.15 -36.66
C GLU A 306 -21.75 6.01 -37.68
N LEU A 307 -21.88 4.77 -37.22
CA LEU A 307 -21.98 3.59 -38.09
C LEU A 307 -23.19 2.76 -37.71
N GLN A 308 -23.92 2.34 -38.74
CA GLN A 308 -25.09 1.49 -38.64
C GLN A 308 -24.82 0.14 -39.29
N ASP A 309 -25.57 -0.89 -38.88
CA ASP A 309 -25.56 -2.17 -39.59
C ASP A 309 -26.45 -2.12 -40.85
N SER A 310 -26.49 -3.22 -41.60
CA SER A 310 -27.32 -3.32 -42.81
C SER A 310 -28.83 -3.26 -42.56
N LYS A 311 -29.26 -3.33 -41.28
CA LYS A 311 -30.65 -3.21 -40.82
C LYS A 311 -30.94 -1.82 -40.23
N GLN A 312 -30.04 -0.86 -40.40
CA GLN A 312 -30.14 0.50 -39.86
C GLN A 312 -30.15 0.57 -38.32
N GLN A 313 -29.65 -0.46 -37.65
CA GLN A 313 -29.39 -0.41 -36.21
C GLN A 313 -28.05 0.26 -35.96
N VAL A 314 -28.02 1.22 -35.03
CA VAL A 314 -26.78 1.94 -34.69
C VAL A 314 -25.81 0.98 -34.01
N TYR A 315 -24.69 0.71 -34.67
CA TYR A 315 -23.62 -0.15 -34.18
C TYR A 315 -22.59 0.67 -33.40
N PHE A 316 -22.17 1.82 -33.95
CA PHE A 316 -21.40 2.84 -33.24
C PHE A 316 -22.18 4.14 -33.27
N LYS A 317 -22.58 4.62 -32.09
CA LYS A 317 -23.22 5.94 -31.95
C LYS A 317 -22.21 7.05 -32.24
N GLN A 318 -22.68 8.12 -32.87
CA GLN A 318 -21.90 9.35 -32.94
C GLN A 318 -21.52 9.80 -31.52
N GLY A 319 -20.24 10.07 -31.29
CA GLY A 319 -19.75 10.39 -29.97
C GLY A 319 -18.23 10.48 -29.94
N LYS A 320 -17.67 10.48 -28.73
CA LYS A 320 -16.22 10.45 -28.52
C LYS A 320 -15.83 9.06 -28.00
N LEU A 321 -14.66 8.57 -28.40
CA LEU A 321 -14.06 7.39 -27.77
C LEU A 321 -13.54 7.79 -26.41
N GLU A 322 -13.89 7.05 -25.37
CA GLU A 322 -13.46 7.32 -23.99
C GLU A 322 -12.63 6.14 -23.46
N LEU A 323 -11.50 6.47 -22.81
CA LEU A 323 -10.75 5.54 -21.98
C LEU A 323 -10.64 6.14 -20.58
N GLU A 324 -11.23 5.45 -19.61
CA GLU A 324 -11.24 5.87 -18.21
C GLU A 324 -10.01 5.33 -17.47
N ILE A 325 -9.33 6.22 -16.76
CA ILE A 325 -8.16 5.94 -15.93
C ILE A 325 -8.52 6.33 -14.49
N LYS A 326 -8.52 5.37 -13.57
CA LYS A 326 -8.84 5.64 -12.17
C LYS A 326 -7.61 6.21 -11.45
N ILE A 327 -7.84 7.26 -10.68
CA ILE A 327 -6.84 7.97 -9.90
C ILE A 327 -7.24 7.94 -8.43
N GLN A 328 -6.28 7.67 -7.56
CA GLN A 328 -6.45 7.74 -6.11
C GLN A 328 -5.49 8.76 -5.53
N PHE A 329 -6.03 9.78 -4.86
CA PHE A 329 -5.21 10.73 -4.10
C PHE A 329 -4.82 10.12 -2.76
N LEU A 330 -3.52 10.07 -2.49
CA LEU A 330 -3.00 9.73 -1.17
C LEU A 330 -3.20 10.94 -0.25
N GLY A 331 -3.77 10.72 0.93
CA GLY A 331 -3.89 11.74 1.97
C GLY A 331 -2.52 12.19 2.50
N CYS A 332 -2.50 13.31 3.22
CA CYS A 332 -1.29 13.81 3.86
C CYS A 332 -0.73 12.81 4.88
N SER A 333 0.59 12.79 5.06
CA SER A 333 1.23 11.97 6.08
C SER A 333 1.22 12.68 7.42
N VAL A 334 1.43 11.95 8.52
CA VAL A 334 1.56 12.56 9.85
C VAL A 334 2.72 13.56 9.83
N GLY A 335 2.47 14.78 10.30
CA GLY A 335 3.42 15.90 10.24
C GLY A 335 3.19 16.88 9.09
N ASP A 336 2.31 16.56 8.14
CA ASP A 336 1.87 17.44 7.07
C ASP A 336 0.41 17.88 7.29
N ILE A 337 0.08 19.11 6.90
CA ILE A 337 -1.30 19.64 6.97
C ILE A 337 -1.82 19.97 5.56
N LEU A 338 -3.14 19.85 5.38
CA LEU A 338 -3.80 20.26 4.14
C LEU A 338 -3.95 21.78 4.10
N THR A 339 -3.30 22.43 3.13
CA THR A 339 -3.44 23.87 2.88
C THR A 339 -4.10 24.14 1.53
N HIS A 340 -4.99 25.14 1.50
CA HIS A 340 -5.63 25.62 0.28
C HIS A 340 -4.83 26.79 -0.29
N GLN A 341 -4.21 26.60 -1.45
CA GLN A 341 -3.60 27.68 -2.22
C GLN A 341 -4.41 27.90 -3.49
N GLU A 342 -5.18 29.00 -3.54
CA GLU A 342 -6.01 29.53 -4.64
C GLU A 342 -6.92 28.52 -5.42
N LYS A 343 -6.37 27.44 -6.00
CA LYS A 343 -7.05 26.36 -6.74
C LYS A 343 -6.52 24.94 -6.50
N SER A 344 -5.57 24.73 -5.58
CA SER A 344 -4.99 23.41 -5.29
C SER A 344 -4.97 23.09 -3.79
N LEU A 345 -5.14 21.81 -3.47
CA LEU A 345 -4.90 21.24 -2.14
C LEU A 345 -3.49 20.67 -2.10
N ILE A 346 -2.66 21.18 -1.20
CA ILE A 346 -1.27 20.75 -1.03
C ILE A 346 -1.09 20.25 0.41
N CYS A 347 -0.30 19.19 0.56
CA CYS A 347 0.20 18.77 1.87
C CYS A 347 1.47 19.58 2.16
N GLU A 348 1.40 20.48 3.13
CA GLU A 348 2.54 21.27 3.56
C GLU A 348 3.09 20.70 4.88
N GLN A 349 4.38 20.40 4.90
CA GLN A 349 5.04 19.93 6.12
C GLN A 349 5.08 21.04 7.17
N CYS A 350 4.76 20.71 8.41
CA CYS A 350 4.80 21.70 9.49
C CYS A 350 6.20 22.31 9.64
N PRO A 351 6.34 23.65 9.58
CA PRO A 351 7.63 24.34 9.60
C PRO A 351 8.29 24.26 10.98
N ASP A 352 9.56 24.66 11.04
CA ASP A 352 10.32 24.69 12.30
C ASP A 352 9.61 25.50 13.38
N GLY A 353 9.46 24.90 14.57
CA GLY A 353 8.70 25.44 15.70
C GLY A 353 7.24 25.00 15.76
N LYS A 354 6.77 24.17 14.82
CA LYS A 354 5.42 23.59 14.84
C LYS A 354 5.43 22.09 14.53
N TYR A 355 4.35 21.40 14.89
CA TYR A 355 4.18 19.97 14.61
C TYR A 355 2.72 19.56 14.37
N SER A 356 2.53 18.35 13.84
CA SER A 356 1.22 17.69 13.68
C SER A 356 1.38 16.19 13.95
N LEU A 357 0.54 15.61 14.81
CA LEU A 357 0.59 14.19 15.19
C LEU A 357 -0.61 13.39 14.68
N ASN A 358 -1.71 14.06 14.31
CA ASN A 358 -2.89 13.39 13.77
C ASN A 358 -3.11 13.76 12.30
N LEU A 359 -3.61 12.79 11.52
CA LEU A 359 -3.97 12.97 10.11
C LEU A 359 -5.13 13.95 9.90
N ASN A 360 -5.93 14.20 10.94
CA ASN A 360 -7.08 15.10 10.90
C ASN A 360 -6.73 16.53 11.35
N ASP A 361 -5.48 16.80 11.73
CA ASP A 361 -5.08 18.13 12.18
C ASP A 361 -5.10 19.10 10.98
N THR A 362 -5.96 20.11 11.03
CA THR A 362 -6.07 21.13 9.98
C THR A 362 -5.03 22.25 10.12
N THR A 363 -4.36 22.33 11.28
CA THR A 363 -3.40 23.38 11.61
C THR A 363 -2.24 22.80 12.41
N CYS A 364 -1.01 23.17 12.06
CA CYS A 364 0.16 22.78 12.85
C CYS A 364 0.13 23.42 14.25
N GLN A 365 0.31 22.60 15.27
CA GLN A 365 0.34 23.01 16.67
C GLN A 365 1.69 23.65 17.02
N GLN A 366 1.70 24.54 18.00
CA GLN A 366 2.92 25.22 18.44
C GLN A 366 3.77 24.30 19.31
N CYS A 367 5.10 24.31 19.11
CA CYS A 367 6.03 23.50 19.89
C CYS A 367 5.93 23.83 21.39
N PRO A 368 5.78 22.83 22.28
CA PRO A 368 5.67 23.05 23.72
C PRO A 368 7.00 23.50 24.32
N ASP A 369 6.96 24.24 25.43
CA ASP A 369 8.15 24.75 26.13
C ASP A 369 9.09 23.63 26.61
N SER A 370 8.54 22.42 26.80
CA SER A 370 9.27 21.19 27.16
C SER A 370 10.12 20.62 26.01
N ALA A 371 10.04 21.18 24.80
CA ALA A 371 10.80 20.76 23.62
C ALA A 371 11.85 21.79 23.19
N VAL A 372 12.94 21.30 22.60
CA VAL A 372 14.00 22.11 21.99
C VAL A 372 13.57 22.54 20.60
N LYS A 373 13.00 21.60 19.84
CA LYS A 373 12.68 21.76 18.43
C LYS A 373 11.49 20.89 18.05
N CYS A 374 10.65 21.39 17.14
CA CYS A 374 9.56 20.61 16.53
C CYS A 374 9.57 20.84 15.02
N ILE A 375 9.55 19.76 14.23
CA ILE A 375 9.43 19.82 12.76
C ILE A 375 8.56 18.64 12.29
N GLY A 376 7.57 18.90 11.44
CA GLY A 376 6.69 17.86 10.89
C GLY A 376 5.97 17.08 12.00
N SER A 377 6.26 15.79 12.14
CA SER A 377 5.75 14.91 13.21
C SER A 377 6.68 14.77 14.41
N ASN A 378 7.90 15.33 14.35
CA ASN A 378 8.95 15.07 15.32
C ASN A 378 9.02 16.17 16.38
N ILE A 379 8.97 15.77 17.64
CA ILE A 379 9.14 16.63 18.82
C ILE A 379 10.44 16.22 19.52
N TYR A 380 11.45 17.09 19.49
CA TYR A 380 12.73 16.90 20.17
C TYR A 380 12.63 17.48 21.59
N LEU A 381 12.51 16.62 22.60
CA LEU A 381 12.33 17.01 24.00
C LEU A 381 13.59 17.63 24.62
N ARG A 382 13.41 18.53 25.59
CA ARG A 382 14.48 19.02 26.47
C ARG A 382 14.84 17.97 27.52
N ASN A 383 16.08 18.00 28.01
CA ASN A 383 16.48 17.22 29.17
C ASN A 383 15.58 17.53 30.39
N GLY A 384 15.24 16.51 31.16
CA GLY A 384 14.32 16.56 32.29
C GLY A 384 12.86 16.20 31.96
N TYR A 385 12.52 15.99 30.69
CA TYR A 385 11.16 15.66 30.24
C TYR A 385 11.08 14.27 29.60
N TRP A 386 9.90 13.65 29.71
CA TRP A 386 9.61 12.33 29.17
C TRP A 386 8.25 12.29 28.46
N ARG A 387 8.16 11.51 27.39
CA ARG A 387 6.91 11.18 26.69
C ARG A 387 6.84 9.68 26.41
N GLU A 388 5.62 9.17 26.29
CA GLU A 388 5.35 7.73 26.09
C GLU A 388 5.86 7.23 24.73
N ASN A 389 5.51 7.94 23.66
CA ASN A 389 5.90 7.59 22.30
C ASN A 389 5.93 8.83 21.38
N GLU A 390 6.24 8.63 20.11
CA GLU A 390 6.37 9.71 19.12
C GLU A 390 5.04 10.31 18.65
N TYR A 391 3.92 9.62 18.89
CA TYR A 391 2.57 9.99 18.45
C TYR A 391 1.79 10.80 19.48
N THR A 392 2.34 11.04 20.67
CA THR A 392 1.69 11.82 21.72
C THR A 392 2.51 13.07 22.06
N ASP A 393 1.80 14.17 22.29
CA ASP A 393 2.29 15.44 22.81
C ASP A 393 2.18 15.54 24.35
N ASN A 394 1.71 14.48 25.01
CA ASN A 394 1.67 14.40 26.47
C ASN A 394 3.09 14.25 27.05
N ILE A 395 3.68 15.38 27.42
CA ILE A 395 5.05 15.47 27.93
C ILE A 395 5.00 15.77 29.42
N VAL A 396 5.68 14.93 30.21
CA VAL A 396 5.68 15.00 31.67
C VAL A 396 7.11 15.29 32.16
N TYR A 397 7.23 16.16 33.18
CA TYR A 397 8.51 16.45 33.83
C TYR A 397 8.91 15.32 34.79
N CYS A 398 10.20 14.98 34.79
CA CYS A 398 10.73 13.89 35.61
C CYS A 398 11.04 14.35 37.05
N ASP A 399 9.99 14.53 37.86
CA ASP A 399 10.07 15.05 39.24
C ASP A 399 11.03 14.27 40.16
N PHE A 400 11.12 12.95 39.97
CA PHE A 400 11.83 12.07 40.88
C PHE A 400 13.35 12.09 40.68
N ASN A 401 13.80 12.12 39.42
CA ASN A 401 15.20 12.27 39.06
C ASN A 401 15.29 12.91 37.66
N PRO A 402 15.42 14.25 37.56
CA PRO A 402 15.45 14.93 36.28
C PRO A 402 16.61 14.47 35.39
N ASN A 403 17.72 14.04 35.98
CA ASN A 403 18.89 13.56 35.24
C ASN A 403 18.66 12.21 34.57
N SER A 404 17.64 11.44 34.96
CA SER A 404 17.30 10.16 34.33
C SER A 404 16.68 10.32 32.95
N CYS A 405 16.05 11.48 32.69
CA CYS A 405 15.39 11.81 31.44
C CYS A 405 16.28 12.73 30.61
N GLN A 406 17.10 12.18 29.71
CA GLN A 406 17.98 12.98 28.85
C GLN A 406 17.65 12.73 27.38
N ALA A 407 16.56 13.32 26.90
CA ALA A 407 16.13 13.15 25.52
C ALA A 407 17.10 13.74 24.47
N GLU A 408 17.95 14.69 24.86
CA GLU A 408 18.92 15.34 23.94
C GLU A 408 20.15 14.46 23.67
N SER A 409 20.37 13.40 24.46
CA SER A 409 21.53 12.52 24.31
C SER A 409 21.24 11.41 23.29
N ASN A 410 22.16 11.23 22.32
CA ASN A 410 22.09 10.12 21.35
C ASN A 410 22.21 8.73 21.99
N LEU A 411 22.65 8.65 23.25
CA LEU A 411 22.79 7.40 23.99
C LEU A 411 21.49 7.00 24.71
N SER A 412 20.48 7.88 24.71
CA SER A 412 19.21 7.63 25.38
C SER A 412 18.29 6.77 24.53
N LYS A 413 17.59 5.84 25.18
CA LYS A 413 16.53 5.02 24.56
C LYS A 413 15.21 5.35 25.25
N MET A 414 14.14 5.56 24.48
CA MET A 414 12.83 5.94 25.02
C MET A 414 12.89 7.17 25.94
N ASN A 415 13.74 8.15 25.61
CA ASN A 415 14.02 9.36 26.38
C ASN A 415 14.70 9.14 27.75
N CYS A 416 15.12 7.91 28.08
CA CYS A 416 15.80 7.56 29.32
C CYS A 416 17.30 7.33 29.11
N ILE A 417 18.11 7.73 30.08
CA ILE A 417 19.53 7.37 30.12
C ILE A 417 19.75 5.89 30.41
N GLN A 418 20.96 5.42 30.14
CA GLN A 418 21.35 4.03 30.34
C GLN A 418 21.01 3.50 31.75
N GLY A 419 20.29 2.38 31.79
CA GLY A 419 19.93 1.66 33.01
C GLY A 419 18.55 2.00 33.59
N TYR A 420 17.88 3.03 33.07
CA TYR A 420 16.54 3.43 33.48
C TYR A 420 15.50 3.05 32.41
N LYS A 421 14.27 2.77 32.83
CA LYS A 421 13.13 2.45 31.97
C LYS A 421 11.78 2.82 32.59
N GLY A 422 10.74 2.76 31.77
CA GLY A 422 9.35 3.02 32.17
C GLY A 422 8.99 4.50 32.21
N PRO A 423 7.75 4.83 32.61
CA PRO A 423 7.29 6.21 32.70
C PRO A 423 8.20 7.06 33.58
N ILE A 424 8.51 8.27 33.11
CA ILE A 424 9.43 9.24 33.73
C ILE A 424 10.79 8.63 34.15
N CYS A 425 11.22 7.56 33.47
CA CYS A 425 12.46 6.84 33.73
C CYS A 425 12.67 6.43 35.21
N LYS A 426 11.57 6.15 35.93
CA LYS A 426 11.62 5.89 37.38
C LYS A 426 12.13 4.50 37.75
N SER A 427 11.99 3.52 36.86
CA SER A 427 12.32 2.12 37.16
C SER A 427 13.70 1.78 36.59
N CYS A 428 14.44 0.91 37.27
CA CYS A 428 15.68 0.37 36.71
C CYS A 428 15.37 -0.76 35.73
N ASP A 429 16.23 -0.95 34.74
CA ASP A 429 16.14 -2.09 33.84
C ASP A 429 16.72 -3.36 34.46
N ILE A 430 15.92 -3.97 35.33
CA ILE A 430 16.31 -5.11 36.17
C ILE A 430 16.70 -6.34 35.33
N TYR A 431 16.00 -6.59 34.22
CA TYR A 431 16.21 -7.75 33.35
C TYR A 431 17.12 -7.47 32.15
N GLY A 432 17.34 -6.19 31.82
CA GLY A 432 18.09 -5.81 30.62
C GLY A 432 17.25 -5.87 29.35
N ASP A 433 15.96 -5.51 29.43
CA ASP A 433 15.02 -5.57 28.30
C ASP A 433 15.31 -4.44 27.27
N VAL A 434 15.72 -3.27 27.77
CA VAL A 434 16.00 -2.06 26.99
C VAL A 434 17.52 -1.89 26.83
N TRP A 435 18.25 -2.22 27.88
CA TRP A 435 19.69 -2.11 27.98
C TRP A 435 20.30 -3.51 28.08
N GLU A 436 21.34 -3.82 27.31
CA GLU A 436 21.98 -5.17 27.30
C GLU A 436 22.48 -5.64 28.68
N TYR A 437 22.61 -4.73 29.64
CA TYR A 437 23.04 -5.02 31.01
C TYR A 437 21.88 -4.86 32.00
N ARG A 438 21.97 -5.59 33.12
CA ARG A 438 21.00 -5.56 34.22
C ARG A 438 21.34 -4.45 35.21
N TYR A 439 20.32 -3.69 35.60
CA TYR A 439 20.43 -2.55 36.53
C TYR A 439 19.42 -2.67 37.67
N SER A 440 19.84 -2.39 38.90
CA SER A 440 18.95 -2.32 40.05
C SER A 440 19.29 -1.17 40.99
N GLN A 441 18.33 -0.82 41.85
CA GLN A 441 18.55 0.08 42.98
C GLN A 441 19.28 -0.69 44.09
N LEU A 442 20.32 -0.08 44.66
CA LEU A 442 21.08 -0.67 45.77
C LEU A 442 20.60 -0.13 47.11
N PHE A 443 20.98 1.11 47.43
CA PHE A 443 20.68 1.76 48.71
C PHE A 443 19.97 3.10 48.51
N ASP A 444 20.41 3.88 47.52
CA ASP A 444 19.79 5.16 47.18
C ASP A 444 18.53 4.96 46.34
N GLU A 445 17.44 5.54 46.82
CA GLU A 445 16.17 5.55 46.09
C GLU A 445 16.34 6.41 44.84
N GLY A 446 16.24 5.77 43.66
CA GLY A 446 16.19 6.45 42.37
C GLY A 446 17.46 6.52 41.56
N ASN A 447 18.55 5.89 42.03
CA ASN A 447 19.73 5.64 41.22
C ASN A 447 19.82 4.16 40.80
N CYS A 448 20.04 3.93 39.52
CA CYS A 448 20.15 2.59 38.94
C CYS A 448 21.62 2.23 38.73
N TYR A 449 22.08 1.18 39.40
CA TYR A 449 23.46 0.69 39.33
C TYR A 449 23.53 -0.61 38.54
N ARG A 450 24.60 -0.77 37.77
CA ARG A 450 24.84 -1.99 37.01
C ARG A 450 25.15 -3.16 37.96
N CYS A 451 24.43 -4.26 37.79
CA CYS A 451 24.54 -5.41 38.68
C CYS A 451 25.90 -6.12 38.61
N SER A 452 26.51 -6.22 37.42
CA SER A 452 27.77 -6.97 37.23
C SER A 452 28.98 -6.34 37.91
N GLN A 453 28.98 -5.03 38.13
CA GLN A 453 30.11 -4.31 38.74
C GLN A 453 30.04 -4.28 40.27
N ASN A 454 28.83 -4.40 40.84
CA ASN A 454 28.59 -4.15 42.27
C ASN A 454 28.36 -5.43 43.10
N VAL A 455 28.66 -6.62 42.55
CA VAL A 455 28.42 -7.90 43.24
C VAL A 455 29.16 -7.97 44.58
N LEU A 456 30.43 -7.60 44.62
CA LEU A 456 31.24 -7.62 45.86
C LEU A 456 30.65 -6.68 46.92
N TYR A 457 30.20 -5.49 46.50
CA TYR A 457 29.56 -4.52 47.39
C TYR A 457 28.25 -5.07 47.98
N ILE A 458 27.41 -5.70 47.16
CA ILE A 458 26.16 -6.34 47.62
C ILE A 458 26.44 -7.44 48.66
N VAL A 459 27.45 -8.29 48.44
CA VAL A 459 27.80 -9.38 49.36
C VAL A 459 28.34 -8.84 50.69
N LEU A 460 29.28 -7.90 50.66
CA LEU A 460 29.86 -7.30 51.87
C LEU A 460 28.81 -6.60 52.73
N GLN A 461 27.86 -5.91 52.10
CA GLN A 461 26.77 -5.22 52.80
C GLN A 461 25.81 -6.21 53.48
N ASN A 462 25.40 -7.27 52.77
CA ASN A 462 24.53 -8.30 53.35
C ASN A 462 25.19 -9.03 54.52
N LEU A 463 26.51 -9.28 54.43
CA LEU A 463 27.28 -9.84 55.53
C LEU A 463 27.31 -8.88 56.74
N ALA A 464 27.49 -7.57 56.51
CA ALA A 464 27.46 -6.57 57.57
C ALA A 464 26.09 -6.51 58.27
N ILE A 465 24.99 -6.55 57.52
CA ILE A 465 23.62 -6.61 58.07
C ILE A 465 23.43 -7.88 58.91
N PHE A 466 23.88 -9.03 58.40
CA PHE A 466 23.80 -10.31 59.12
C PHE A 466 24.57 -10.25 60.44
N LEU A 467 25.82 -9.75 60.43
CA LEU A 467 26.64 -9.62 61.63
C LEU A 467 26.04 -8.65 62.64
N PHE A 468 25.53 -7.50 62.19
CA PHE A 468 24.87 -6.54 63.07
C PHE A 468 23.61 -7.13 63.72
N ALA A 469 22.77 -7.81 62.94
CA ALA A 469 21.58 -8.48 63.44
C ALA A 469 21.93 -9.60 64.43
N SER A 470 22.96 -10.40 64.15
CA SER A 470 23.48 -11.42 65.06
C SER A 470 23.97 -10.81 66.38
N CYS A 471 24.85 -9.79 66.34
CA CYS A 471 25.31 -9.10 67.54
C CYS A 471 24.16 -8.51 68.37
N TYR A 472 23.16 -7.92 67.71
CA TYR A 472 21.98 -7.36 68.35
C TYR A 472 21.13 -8.44 69.06
N ILE A 473 20.84 -9.56 68.37
CA ILE A 473 20.10 -10.69 68.95
C ILE A 473 20.88 -11.30 70.12
N PHE A 474 22.20 -11.49 69.99
CA PHE A 474 23.04 -11.97 71.07
C PHE A 474 22.97 -11.07 72.31
N GLY A 475 23.04 -9.75 72.12
CA GLY A 475 22.89 -8.77 73.20
C GLY A 475 21.54 -8.87 73.90
N ILE A 476 20.45 -9.02 73.13
CA ILE A 476 19.10 -9.23 73.68
C ILE A 476 19.03 -10.54 74.47
N LEU A 477 19.48 -11.66 73.90
CA LEU A 477 19.44 -12.97 74.55
C LEU A 477 20.23 -12.95 75.86
N LYS A 478 21.43 -12.38 75.87
CA LYS A 478 22.25 -12.22 77.08
C LYS A 478 21.52 -11.40 78.15
N LYS A 479 20.87 -10.30 77.76
CA LYS A 479 20.10 -9.45 78.67
C LYS A 479 18.86 -10.16 79.22
N ILE A 480 18.15 -10.93 78.39
CA ILE A 480 17.00 -11.74 78.80
C ILE A 480 17.44 -12.82 79.79
N ILE A 481 18.51 -13.57 79.49
CA ILE A 481 19.05 -14.61 80.39
C ILE A 481 19.45 -14.00 81.73
N SER A 482 20.20 -12.89 81.74
CA SER A 482 20.59 -12.20 82.97
C SER A 482 19.37 -11.71 83.77
N SER A 483 18.34 -11.20 83.08
CA SER A 483 17.08 -10.78 83.72
C SER A 483 16.34 -11.97 84.33
N LEU A 484 16.28 -13.12 83.65
CA LEU A 484 15.66 -14.35 84.13
C LEU A 484 16.41 -14.94 85.33
N GLN A 485 17.75 -14.96 85.29
CA GLN A 485 18.57 -15.40 86.43
C GLN A 485 18.33 -14.51 87.66
N ALA A 486 18.25 -13.19 87.48
CA ALA A 486 17.92 -12.27 88.57
C ALA A 486 16.49 -12.50 89.11
N LYS A 487 15.52 -12.81 88.25
CA LYS A 487 14.15 -13.17 88.67
C LYS A 487 14.13 -14.49 89.47
N LEU A 488 14.84 -15.51 89.00
CA LEU A 488 14.94 -16.81 89.71
C LEU A 488 15.63 -16.66 91.07
N ALA A 489 16.75 -15.94 91.13
CA ALA A 489 17.45 -15.66 92.39
C ALA A 489 16.53 -14.91 93.37
N GLY A 490 15.84 -13.86 92.91
CA GLY A 490 14.87 -13.13 93.72
C GLY A 490 13.71 -14.00 94.21
N TYR A 491 13.19 -14.90 93.37
CA TYR A 491 12.13 -15.84 93.73
C TYR A 491 12.56 -16.81 94.85
N PHE A 492 13.75 -17.41 94.76
CA PHE A 492 14.25 -18.31 95.80
C PHE A 492 14.63 -17.59 97.10
N ILE A 493 15.16 -16.36 97.03
CA ILE A 493 15.43 -15.52 98.22
C ILE A 493 14.14 -15.16 98.96
N ASN A 494 13.08 -14.84 98.21
CA ASN A 494 11.76 -14.53 98.77
C ASN A 494 11.12 -15.78 99.41
N LYS A 495 11.27 -16.96 98.79
CA LYS A 495 10.79 -18.23 99.35
C LYS A 495 11.59 -18.71 100.58
N ALA A 496 12.83 -18.24 100.74
CA ALA A 496 13.68 -18.54 101.89
C ALA A 496 13.44 -17.59 103.08
N ASP A 497 12.46 -16.68 103.01
CA ASP A 497 12.14 -15.65 104.00
C ASP A 497 13.31 -14.72 104.39
N ILE A 498 14.32 -14.61 103.52
CA ILE A 498 15.50 -13.76 103.78
C ILE A 498 15.17 -12.28 103.52
N ILE A 499 14.44 -11.97 102.43
CA ILE A 499 14.02 -10.61 102.04
C ILE A 499 12.66 -10.69 101.29
N TYR A 500 11.68 -9.88 101.71
CA TYR A 500 10.40 -9.77 101.00
C TYR A 500 10.52 -8.85 99.76
N LEU A 501 10.65 -9.46 98.58
CA LEU A 501 10.69 -8.77 97.30
C LEU A 501 9.29 -8.80 96.67
N GLY A 502 8.50 -7.75 96.93
CA GLY A 502 7.13 -7.61 96.38
C GLY A 502 7.08 -7.21 94.89
N THR A 503 6.42 -6.10 94.58
CA THR A 503 6.13 -5.62 93.21
C THR A 503 7.37 -5.26 92.36
N THR A 504 8.55 -5.13 92.98
CA THR A 504 9.84 -4.90 92.30
C THR A 504 10.26 -6.03 91.36
N LEU A 505 9.78 -7.27 91.58
CA LEU A 505 9.99 -8.38 90.65
C LEU A 505 9.15 -8.28 89.38
N THR A 506 7.95 -7.67 89.46
CA THR A 506 6.99 -7.51 88.34
C THR A 506 7.20 -6.23 87.53
N ASP A 507 7.74 -5.15 88.12
CA ASP A 507 7.91 -3.86 87.43
C ASP A 507 8.94 -3.88 86.27
N LYS A 508 9.80 -4.90 86.19
CA LYS A 508 10.75 -5.09 85.08
C LYS A 508 10.07 -5.36 83.72
N ASP A 509 8.80 -5.78 83.70
CA ASP A 509 8.09 -6.12 82.45
C ASP A 509 7.54 -4.88 81.72
N LYS A 510 7.50 -3.70 82.38
CA LYS A 510 7.04 -2.43 81.78
C LYS A 510 7.88 -1.97 80.57
N SER A 511 9.19 -2.28 80.54
CA SER A 511 10.06 -1.90 79.42
C SER A 511 9.72 -2.62 78.11
N GLN A 512 9.15 -3.82 78.17
CA GLN A 512 8.71 -4.55 76.98
C GLN A 512 7.48 -3.90 76.34
N ILE A 513 6.55 -3.42 77.17
CA ILE A 513 5.34 -2.73 76.72
C ILE A 513 5.71 -1.43 75.98
N VAL A 514 6.63 -0.63 76.54
CA VAL A 514 7.09 0.63 75.92
C VAL A 514 7.79 0.37 74.58
N SER A 515 8.61 -0.68 74.48
CA SER A 515 9.27 -1.04 73.21
C SER A 515 8.26 -1.42 72.14
N LYS A 516 7.19 -2.15 72.50
CA LYS A 516 6.13 -2.55 71.57
C LYS A 516 5.38 -1.32 71.05
N ILE A 517 4.99 -0.42 71.95
CA ILE A 517 4.34 0.85 71.58
C ILE A 517 5.22 1.64 70.63
N LEU A 518 6.52 1.78 70.92
CA LEU A 518 7.46 2.50 70.05
C LEU A 518 7.56 1.87 68.65
N THR A 519 7.68 0.54 68.56
CA THR A 519 7.75 -0.16 67.27
C THR A 519 6.47 0.04 66.44
N ASP A 520 5.29 -0.06 67.06
CA ASP A 520 4.00 0.14 66.36
C ASP A 520 3.89 1.57 65.78
N HIS A 521 4.33 2.59 66.53
CA HIS A 521 4.31 3.98 66.04
C HIS A 521 5.32 4.22 64.92
N LEU A 522 6.51 3.60 64.99
CA LEU A 522 7.51 3.69 63.91
C LEU A 522 7.01 2.99 62.63
N GLN A 523 6.26 1.89 62.76
CA GLN A 523 5.60 1.24 61.62
C GLN A 523 4.56 2.15 60.96
N MET A 524 3.68 2.77 61.75
CA MET A 524 2.69 3.72 61.24
C MET A 524 3.34 4.92 60.53
N LEU A 525 4.42 5.47 61.09
CA LEU A 525 5.18 6.56 60.45
C LEU A 525 5.83 6.13 59.13
N SER A 526 6.28 4.88 59.02
CA SER A 526 6.88 4.37 57.78
C SER A 526 5.86 4.25 56.63
N LEU A 527 4.60 3.96 56.94
CA LEU A 527 3.51 3.94 55.99
C LEU A 527 3.13 5.35 55.54
N LEU A 528 3.09 6.32 56.45
CA LEU A 528 2.78 7.72 56.12
C LEU A 528 3.81 8.36 55.18
N ASN A 529 5.08 7.94 55.26
CA ASN A 529 6.14 8.38 54.33
C ASN A 529 5.86 8.01 52.85
N THR A 530 4.95 7.06 52.59
CA THR A 530 4.55 6.71 51.20
C THR A 530 3.54 7.70 50.61
N ILE A 531 2.92 8.53 51.44
CA ILE A 531 1.87 9.50 51.08
C ILE A 531 2.48 10.91 51.17
N GLN A 532 3.34 11.30 50.22
CA GLN A 532 3.87 12.66 49.98
C GLN A 532 4.35 13.53 51.17
N ILE A 533 4.41 13.02 52.40
CA ILE A 533 4.90 13.73 53.59
C ILE A 533 6.41 13.52 53.65
N SER A 534 7.18 14.58 53.41
CA SER A 534 8.64 14.54 53.45
C SER A 534 9.15 14.49 54.89
N ILE A 535 9.49 13.29 55.38
CA ILE A 535 10.18 13.12 56.66
C ILE A 535 11.60 13.69 56.53
N PRO A 536 12.09 14.50 57.49
CA PRO A 536 13.47 14.95 57.50
C PRO A 536 14.46 13.80 57.35
N SER A 537 15.50 14.00 56.54
CA SER A 537 16.49 12.97 56.17
C SER A 537 17.10 12.25 57.37
N PHE A 538 17.28 12.95 58.50
CA PHE A 538 17.78 12.39 59.76
C PHE A 538 16.91 11.25 60.31
N PHE A 539 15.58 11.36 60.23
CA PHE A 539 14.66 10.36 60.79
C PHE A 539 14.26 9.28 59.78
N LYS A 540 14.48 9.50 58.48
CA LYS A 540 14.07 8.58 57.40
C LYS A 540 14.68 7.18 57.56
N ALA A 541 15.95 7.09 57.95
CA ALA A 541 16.63 5.81 58.15
C ALA A 541 16.07 5.01 59.35
N SER A 542 15.87 5.67 60.49
CA SER A 542 15.38 5.02 61.72
C SER A 542 13.93 4.55 61.59
N ILE A 543 13.07 5.37 60.97
CA ILE A 543 11.67 5.04 60.69
C ILE A 543 11.58 3.94 59.62
N GLY A 544 12.43 4.00 58.59
CA GLY A 544 12.49 2.97 57.55
C GLY A 544 12.94 1.61 58.08
N LEU A 545 14.01 1.55 58.86
CA LEU A 545 14.56 0.30 59.41
C LEU A 545 13.63 -0.36 60.43
N SER A 546 13.04 0.42 61.35
CA SER A 546 12.13 -0.14 62.36
C SER A 546 10.71 -0.36 61.85
N GLY A 547 10.26 0.46 60.90
CA GLY A 547 8.88 0.44 60.42
C GLY A 547 8.64 -0.46 59.21
N ASN A 548 9.62 -0.59 58.31
CA ASN A 548 9.55 -1.50 57.16
C ASN A 548 10.95 -2.08 56.82
N PRO A 549 11.42 -3.07 57.59
CA PRO A 549 12.73 -3.71 57.37
C PRO A 549 12.84 -4.45 56.03
N LEU A 550 11.71 -4.76 55.38
CA LEU A 550 11.67 -5.43 54.07
C LEU A 550 12.21 -4.52 52.95
N ARG A 551 11.97 -3.21 53.03
CA ARG A 551 12.35 -2.23 51.98
C ARG A 551 13.88 -2.09 51.82
N VAL A 552 14.63 -2.27 52.91
CA VAL A 552 16.09 -2.09 52.94
C VAL A 552 16.83 -3.38 52.57
N THR A 553 16.28 -4.53 52.91
CA THR A 553 16.93 -5.84 52.71
C THR A 553 16.62 -6.44 51.33
N SER A 554 15.49 -6.13 50.70
CA SER A 554 15.04 -6.82 49.49
C SER A 554 15.67 -6.33 48.18
N LYS A 555 15.92 -5.02 48.02
CA LYS A 555 16.29 -4.43 46.70
C LYS A 555 17.69 -4.83 46.19
N SER A 556 18.62 -5.11 47.10
CA SER A 556 19.98 -5.55 46.73
C SER A 556 19.99 -6.95 46.07
N PHE A 557 18.95 -7.76 46.30
CA PHE A 557 18.82 -9.12 45.74
C PHE A 557 18.23 -9.17 44.33
N ASP A 558 17.64 -8.07 43.86
CA ASP A 558 17.09 -7.99 42.50
C ASP A 558 18.16 -8.27 41.44
N CYS A 559 19.40 -7.84 41.68
CA CYS A 559 20.53 -8.14 40.80
C CYS A 559 20.89 -9.62 40.70
N ILE A 560 20.60 -10.42 41.73
CA ILE A 560 20.91 -11.85 41.78
C ILE A 560 19.80 -12.64 41.08
N PHE A 561 18.55 -12.42 41.48
CA PHE A 561 17.41 -13.16 40.94
C PHE A 561 17.03 -12.75 39.52
N SER A 562 17.35 -11.52 39.10
CA SER A 562 17.15 -11.09 37.71
C SER A 562 17.97 -11.86 36.67
N GLN A 563 18.96 -12.66 37.10
CA GLN A 563 19.70 -13.56 36.20
C GLN A 563 18.82 -14.70 35.67
N PHE A 564 17.75 -15.04 36.40
CA PHE A 564 16.85 -16.14 36.09
C PHE A 564 15.51 -15.57 35.62
N PRO A 565 15.31 -15.36 34.31
CA PRO A 565 14.09 -14.75 33.78
C PRO A 565 12.82 -15.56 34.07
N ASN A 566 12.93 -16.86 34.34
CA ASN A 566 11.81 -17.73 34.73
C ASN A 566 11.24 -17.40 36.14
N LEU A 567 11.90 -16.56 36.93
CA LEU A 567 11.51 -16.21 38.30
C LEU A 567 10.70 -14.90 38.37
N GLN A 568 9.91 -14.60 37.33
CA GLN A 568 8.96 -13.48 37.35
C GLN A 568 7.66 -13.89 38.07
N PRO A 569 7.08 -13.02 38.93
CA PRO A 569 7.54 -11.68 39.31
C PRO A 569 8.51 -11.68 40.51
N LEU A 570 9.51 -10.78 40.49
CA LEU A 570 10.58 -10.73 41.51
C LEU A 570 10.08 -10.39 42.92
N TRP A 571 8.99 -9.64 43.08
CA TRP A 571 8.47 -9.27 44.40
C TRP A 571 8.10 -10.50 45.26
N PHE A 572 7.71 -11.60 44.63
CA PHE A 572 7.42 -12.86 45.31
C PHE A 572 8.70 -13.46 45.93
N TYR A 573 9.77 -13.52 45.13
CA TYR A 573 11.08 -14.01 45.59
C TYR A 573 11.73 -13.08 46.59
N GLN A 574 11.56 -11.76 46.45
CA GLN A 574 11.95 -10.77 47.47
C GLN A 574 11.27 -11.07 48.81
N THR A 575 9.99 -11.43 48.79
CA THR A 575 9.21 -11.74 50.00
C THR A 575 9.73 -13.03 50.65
N ILE A 576 9.94 -14.09 49.88
CA ILE A 576 10.54 -15.34 50.39
C ILE A 576 11.93 -15.09 50.95
N TRP A 577 12.75 -14.33 50.22
CA TRP A 577 14.11 -14.03 50.61
C TRP A 577 14.18 -13.24 51.92
N SER A 578 13.21 -12.37 52.19
CA SER A 578 13.14 -11.65 53.45
C SER A 578 13.01 -12.57 54.68
N PHE A 579 12.41 -13.76 54.51
CA PHE A 579 12.35 -14.78 55.56
C PHE A 579 13.65 -15.59 55.68
N SER A 580 14.54 -15.55 54.69
CA SER A 580 15.81 -16.28 54.74
C SER A 580 16.75 -15.72 55.81
N LEU A 581 16.77 -14.41 56.03
CA LEU A 581 17.61 -13.77 57.04
C LEU A 581 17.27 -14.23 58.48
N PRO A 582 16.02 -14.14 58.97
CA PRO A 582 15.68 -14.64 60.30
C PRO A 582 15.83 -16.17 60.40
N ALA A 583 15.52 -16.93 59.33
CA ALA A 583 15.68 -18.38 59.34
C ALA A 583 17.17 -18.81 59.43
N THR A 584 18.06 -18.17 58.67
CA THR A 584 19.50 -18.44 58.72
C THR A 584 20.09 -18.05 60.07
N LEU A 585 19.70 -16.90 60.63
CA LEU A 585 20.08 -16.52 62.00
C LEU A 585 19.61 -17.56 63.02
N PHE A 586 18.35 -17.98 62.98
CA PHE A 586 17.82 -19.00 63.89
C PHE A 586 18.60 -20.33 63.79
N ILE A 587 18.84 -20.83 62.57
CA ILE A 587 19.60 -22.05 62.34
C ILE A 587 21.03 -21.91 62.86
N THR A 588 21.70 -20.78 62.61
CA THR A 588 23.07 -20.56 63.09
C THR A 588 23.18 -20.57 64.61
N TYR A 589 22.23 -19.94 65.32
CA TYR A 589 22.17 -20.01 66.78
C TYR A 589 21.83 -21.41 67.31
N LEU A 590 20.95 -22.15 66.63
CA LEU A 590 20.61 -23.52 67.00
C LEU A 590 21.84 -24.43 66.87
N ILE A 591 22.53 -24.38 65.73
CA ILE A 591 23.77 -25.13 65.49
C ILE A 591 24.83 -24.74 66.53
N PHE A 592 25.03 -23.44 66.78
CA PHE A 592 25.98 -22.96 67.78
C PHE A 592 25.63 -23.46 69.19
N GLY A 593 24.34 -23.47 69.56
CA GLY A 593 23.87 -24.01 70.83
C GLY A 593 24.09 -25.51 70.96
N VAL A 594 23.81 -26.29 69.90
CA VAL A 594 24.09 -27.73 69.84
C VAL A 594 25.58 -28.01 69.96
N LEU A 595 26.42 -27.27 69.24
CA LEU A 595 27.89 -27.39 69.32
C LEU A 595 28.41 -27.10 70.73
N ILE A 596 27.93 -26.04 71.38
CA ILE A 596 28.28 -25.72 72.77
C ILE A 596 27.81 -26.84 73.71
N TYR A 597 26.59 -27.35 73.53
CA TYR A 597 26.08 -28.45 74.35
C TYR A 597 26.96 -29.70 74.23
N TYR A 598 27.30 -30.11 73.00
CA TYR A 598 28.19 -31.25 72.79
C TYR A 598 29.59 -31.01 73.36
N LEU A 599 30.17 -29.81 73.19
CA LEU A 599 31.45 -29.45 73.79
C LEU A 599 31.39 -29.47 75.32
N TYR A 600 30.31 -28.98 75.92
CA TYR A 600 30.12 -28.94 77.38
C TYR A 600 29.98 -30.35 77.97
N VAL A 601 29.20 -31.23 77.33
CA VAL A 601 29.04 -32.63 77.74
C VAL A 601 30.36 -33.40 77.60
N PHE A 602 31.10 -33.19 76.51
CA PHE A 602 32.36 -33.88 76.24
C PHE A 602 33.51 -33.43 77.18
N LEU A 603 33.52 -32.16 77.59
CA LEU A 603 34.53 -31.61 78.52
C LEU A 603 34.26 -31.91 79.99
N PHE A 604 32.99 -31.92 80.43
CA PHE A 604 32.66 -32.06 81.87
C PHE A 604 32.26 -33.47 82.32
N PHE A 605 31.99 -34.41 81.40
CA PHE A 605 31.74 -35.82 81.75
C PHE A 605 32.64 -36.80 80.98
N PRO A 606 33.95 -36.90 81.29
CA PRO A 606 34.82 -37.88 80.63
C PRO A 606 34.82 -39.27 81.30
N TYR A 607 34.33 -39.43 82.55
CA TYR A 607 34.31 -40.71 83.27
C TYR A 607 33.10 -40.80 84.21
N GLY A 608 32.03 -41.48 83.78
CA GLY A 608 30.78 -41.61 84.52
C GLY A 608 30.41 -43.07 84.80
N ASP A 609 31.13 -43.74 85.69
CA ASP A 609 30.65 -45.00 86.29
C ASP A 609 30.91 -45.10 87.82
N ASN A 610 31.95 -44.46 88.37
CA ASN A 610 32.25 -44.56 89.81
C ASN A 610 31.54 -43.52 90.70
N ASN A 611 31.05 -42.40 90.17
CA ASN A 611 30.40 -41.35 90.97
C ASN A 611 28.87 -41.49 91.10
N LEU A 612 28.20 -42.29 90.24
CA LEU A 612 26.76 -42.56 90.37
C LEU A 612 26.45 -43.46 91.59
N ASN A 613 27.36 -44.39 91.92
CA ASN A 613 27.21 -45.26 93.09
C ASN A 613 27.44 -44.51 94.41
N GLN A 614 28.27 -43.47 94.44
CA GLN A 614 28.50 -42.64 95.64
C GLN A 614 27.32 -41.69 95.91
N ILE A 615 26.73 -41.11 94.86
CA ILE A 615 25.54 -40.24 94.95
C ILE A 615 24.29 -41.05 95.34
N ASN A 616 24.11 -42.26 94.79
CA ASN A 616 23.00 -43.14 95.19
C ASN A 616 23.14 -43.65 96.64
N LYS A 617 24.36 -43.81 97.16
CA LYS A 617 24.62 -44.17 98.56
C LYS A 617 24.31 -43.01 99.51
N LEU A 618 24.69 -41.77 99.16
CA LEU A 618 24.34 -40.56 99.90
C LEU A 618 22.83 -40.27 99.89
N LEU A 619 22.14 -40.51 98.77
CA LEU A 619 20.68 -40.39 98.68
C LEU A 619 19.95 -41.49 99.49
N LYS A 620 20.49 -42.71 99.58
CA LYS A 620 19.95 -43.78 100.45
C LYS A 620 20.11 -43.46 101.93
N ASP A 621 21.28 -42.96 102.34
CA ASP A 621 21.54 -42.55 103.74
C ASP A 621 20.70 -41.32 104.14
N TRP A 622 20.46 -40.39 103.21
CA TRP A 622 19.53 -39.26 103.42
C TRP A 622 18.08 -39.73 103.57
N LYS A 623 17.64 -40.67 102.74
CA LYS A 623 16.27 -41.23 102.81
C LYS A 623 16.03 -42.05 104.08
N GLN A 624 17.05 -42.72 104.64
CA GLN A 624 16.96 -43.41 105.93
C GLN A 624 16.95 -42.47 107.15
N LYS A 625 17.63 -41.31 107.08
CA LYS A 625 17.59 -40.30 108.15
C LYS A 625 16.27 -39.52 108.20
N LEU A 626 15.60 -39.31 107.05
CA LEU A 626 14.30 -38.64 106.96
C LEU A 626 13.09 -39.50 107.39
N LEU A 627 13.26 -40.82 107.58
CA LEU A 627 12.21 -41.75 108.01
C LEU A 627 12.32 -42.17 109.49
N ARG A 628 13.25 -41.59 110.26
CA ARG A 628 13.43 -41.84 111.71
C ARG A 628 13.25 -40.59 112.60
N HIS A 629 12.68 -39.52 112.07
CA HIS A 629 12.23 -38.36 112.84
C HIS A 629 10.80 -37.98 112.47
#